data_AF-A0A7Y2NVP2-F1
#
_entry.id   AF-A0A7Y2NVP2-F1
#
_cell.length_a   1.000
_cell.length_b   1.000
_cell.length_c   1.000
_cell.angle_alpha   90.00
_cell.angle_beta   90.00
_cell.angle_gamma   90.00
#
_symmetry.space_group_name_H-M   'P 1'
#
loop_
_entity.id
_entity.type
_entity.pdbx_description
1 polymer ?
#
loop_
_entity_poly.entity_id
_entity_poly.type
_entity_poly.pdbx_seq_one_letter_code
_entity_poly.pdbx_strand_id
1 'polypeptide(L)'
;MRFTNPASSASERGAAYSRALLELLGDRDPFEVQEGLLPTLRAKVADMSPGDLRRPEAPGKWSVLDVICHLTDSELIYGYRLRMIVAEDEPVMVGYDQDRWAQRLHHDAADVEQELERLEQL
;
A
#
# COMPACT_ATOMS: atom_id res chain seq x y z
N MET A 1 -11.06 -3.04 15.39
CA MET A 1 -9.97 -3.97 15.04
C MET A 1 -8.70 -3.16 14.82
N ARG A 2 -7.52 -3.60 15.29
CA ARG A 2 -6.26 -2.86 15.11
C ARG A 2 -5.53 -3.41 13.88
N PHE A 3 -5.63 -2.72 12.75
CA PHE A 3 -5.01 -3.12 11.48
C PHE A 3 -3.53 -2.71 11.39
N THR A 4 -2.73 -3.05 12.40
CA THR A 4 -1.29 -2.76 12.39
C THR A 4 -0.51 -4.04 12.15
N ASN A 5 0.15 -4.14 10.99
CA ASN A 5 0.99 -5.27 10.61
C ASN A 5 2.43 -4.79 10.31
N PRO A 6 3.27 -4.59 11.34
CA PRO A 6 4.67 -4.22 11.11
C PRO A 6 5.41 -5.38 10.44
N ALA A 7 6.34 -5.05 9.53
CA ALA A 7 7.07 -6.04 8.73
C ALA A 7 7.76 -7.13 9.59
N SER A 8 8.19 -6.76 10.80
CA SER A 8 8.86 -7.63 11.76
C SER A 8 8.02 -8.77 12.32
N SER A 9 6.70 -8.81 12.09
CA SER A 9 5.81 -9.83 12.68
C SER A 9 4.80 -10.45 11.70
N ALA A 10 5.05 -10.32 10.40
CA ALA A 10 4.10 -10.70 9.35
C ALA A 10 3.84 -12.21 9.24
N SER A 11 4.84 -13.07 9.49
CA SER A 11 4.74 -14.53 9.28
C SER A 11 3.87 -15.25 10.30
N GLU A 12 3.82 -14.78 11.56
CA GLU A 12 3.13 -15.46 12.65
C GLU A 12 1.60 -15.32 12.59
N ARG A 13 1.11 -14.31 11.87
CA ARG A 13 -0.33 -13.97 11.79
C ARG A 13 -0.88 -13.95 10.37
N GLY A 14 -0.12 -14.44 9.38
CA GLY A 14 -0.42 -14.30 7.96
C GLY A 14 -1.84 -14.73 7.57
N ALA A 15 -2.27 -15.94 7.92
CA ALA A 15 -3.60 -16.44 7.54
C ALA A 15 -4.76 -15.65 8.17
N ALA A 16 -4.64 -15.27 9.44
CA ALA A 16 -5.65 -14.46 10.11
C ALA A 16 -5.69 -13.02 9.56
N TYR A 17 -4.52 -12.48 9.22
CA TYR A 17 -4.39 -11.16 8.60
C TYR A 17 -5.00 -11.14 7.19
N SER A 18 -4.67 -12.11 6.33
CA SER A 18 -5.27 -12.25 5.00
C SER A 18 -6.78 -12.36 5.07
N ARG A 19 -7.32 -13.15 6.01
CA ARG A 19 -8.77 -13.26 6.21
C ARG A 19 -9.39 -11.92 6.59
N ALA A 20 -8.81 -11.22 7.55
CA ALA A 20 -9.30 -9.91 7.97
C ALA A 20 -9.28 -8.86 6.84
N LEU A 21 -8.29 -8.92 5.93
CA LEU A 21 -8.26 -8.05 4.75
C LEU A 21 -9.34 -8.43 3.73
N LEU A 22 -9.52 -9.73 3.45
CA LEU A 22 -10.56 -10.19 2.55
C LEU A 22 -11.97 -9.86 3.07
N GLU A 23 -12.19 -9.88 4.38
CA GLU A 23 -13.44 -9.45 5.01
C GLU A 23 -13.76 -7.97 4.74
N LEU A 24 -12.76 -7.11 4.52
CA LEU A 24 -13.00 -5.70 4.17
C LEU A 24 -13.63 -5.53 2.78
N LEU A 25 -13.48 -6.51 1.89
CA LEU A 25 -14.11 -6.48 0.58
C LEU A 25 -15.63 -6.63 0.69
N GLY A 26 -16.13 -7.39 1.68
CA GLY A 26 -17.52 -7.78 1.77
C GLY A 26 -17.91 -8.61 0.53
N ASP A 27 -19.03 -8.27 -0.09
CA ASP A 27 -19.52 -8.94 -1.31
C ASP A 27 -19.00 -8.32 -2.63
N ARG A 28 -18.07 -7.36 -2.55
CA ARG A 28 -17.56 -6.65 -3.73
C ARG A 28 -16.53 -7.48 -4.49
N ASP A 29 -16.52 -7.35 -5.82
CA ASP A 29 -15.47 -7.94 -6.66
C ASP A 29 -14.12 -7.29 -6.34
N PRO A 30 -13.07 -8.08 -5.98
CA PRO A 30 -11.73 -7.54 -5.75
C PRO A 30 -11.18 -6.72 -6.92
N PHE A 31 -11.49 -7.09 -8.17
CA PHE A 31 -11.03 -6.36 -9.35
C PHE A 31 -11.72 -5.01 -9.47
N GLU A 32 -13.02 -4.92 -9.23
CA GLU A 32 -13.74 -3.63 -9.21
C GLU A 32 -13.21 -2.71 -8.09
N VAL A 33 -12.87 -3.28 -6.92
CA VAL A 33 -12.28 -2.52 -5.82
C VAL A 33 -10.89 -1.99 -6.20
N GLN A 34 -10.07 -2.82 -6.85
CA GLN A 34 -8.73 -2.42 -7.32
C GLN A 34 -8.82 -1.34 -8.42
N GLU A 35 -9.72 -1.49 -9.41
CA GLU A 35 -9.94 -0.50 -10.47
C GLU A 35 -10.41 0.86 -9.90
N GLY A 36 -11.18 0.83 -8.81
CA GLY A 36 -11.65 2.04 -8.12
C GLY A 36 -10.60 2.73 -7.23
N LEU A 37 -9.40 2.16 -7.06
CA LEU A 37 -8.40 2.65 -6.11
C LEU A 37 -7.95 4.09 -6.42
N LEU A 38 -7.38 4.31 -7.61
CA LEU A 38 -6.83 5.61 -7.99
C LEU A 38 -7.85 6.75 -7.97
N PRO A 39 -9.05 6.64 -8.59
CA PRO A 39 -10.04 7.73 -8.52
C PRO A 39 -10.50 7.98 -7.08
N THR A 40 -10.57 6.94 -6.24
CA THR A 40 -10.90 7.09 -4.82
C THR A 40 -9.80 7.83 -4.05
N LEU A 41 -8.53 7.50 -4.29
CA LEU A 41 -7.40 8.17 -3.65
C LEU A 41 -7.38 9.65 -4.04
N ARG A 42 -7.44 9.96 -5.35
CA ARG A 42 -7.49 11.34 -5.86
C ARG A 42 -8.61 12.15 -5.21
N ALA A 43 -9.82 11.59 -5.15
CA ALA A 43 -10.96 12.25 -4.51
C ALA A 43 -10.75 12.49 -3.00
N LYS A 44 -10.09 11.56 -2.29
CA LYS A 44 -9.83 11.68 -0.85
C LYS A 44 -8.77 12.71 -0.50
N VAL A 45 -7.82 12.98 -1.38
CA VAL A 45 -6.71 13.92 -1.12
C VAL A 45 -6.86 15.28 -1.76
N ALA A 46 -7.80 15.46 -2.69
CA ALA A 46 -7.99 16.69 -3.46
C ALA A 46 -8.08 17.97 -2.59
N ASP A 47 -8.73 17.89 -1.43
CA ASP A 47 -8.94 19.03 -0.53
C ASP A 47 -7.98 19.06 0.67
N MET A 48 -6.98 18.17 0.71
CA MET A 48 -6.02 18.12 1.81
C MET A 48 -4.92 19.16 1.63
N SER A 49 -4.58 19.86 2.73
CA SER A 49 -3.40 20.74 2.70
C SER A 49 -2.10 19.91 2.67
N PRO A 50 -0.98 20.50 2.21
CA PRO A 50 0.32 19.85 2.29
C PRO A 50 0.73 19.45 3.73
N GLY A 51 0.20 20.14 4.74
CA GLY A 51 0.40 19.79 6.14
C GLY A 51 -0.46 18.62 6.60
N ASP A 52 -1.69 18.48 6.10
CA ASP A 52 -2.55 17.34 6.41
C ASP A 52 -2.00 16.05 5.80
N LEU A 53 -1.52 16.11 4.56
CA LEU A 53 -0.92 14.96 3.87
C LEU A 53 0.28 14.37 4.62
N ARG A 54 1.09 15.23 5.23
CA ARG A 54 2.30 14.85 5.97
C ARG A 54 2.07 14.59 7.45
N ARG A 55 0.85 14.77 7.95
CA ARG A 55 0.57 14.57 9.37
C ARG A 55 0.40 13.08 9.67
N PRO A 56 1.21 12.48 10.55
CA PRO A 56 1.01 11.11 11.01
C PRO A 56 -0.34 10.93 11.71
N GLU A 57 -0.97 9.76 11.57
CA GLU A 57 -2.19 9.40 12.32
C GLU A 57 -1.97 9.50 13.85
N ALA A 58 -0.80 9.05 14.31
CA ALA A 58 -0.35 9.07 15.69
C ALA A 58 1.19 9.02 15.73
N PRO A 59 1.83 9.28 16.89
CA PRO A 59 3.28 9.15 17.03
C PRO A 59 3.77 7.76 16.58
N GLY A 60 4.72 7.74 15.64
CA GLY A 60 5.27 6.51 15.06
C GLY A 60 4.36 5.80 14.06
N LYS A 61 3.32 6.46 13.55
CA LYS A 61 2.48 5.98 12.44
C LYS A 61 2.79 6.74 11.16
N TRP A 62 2.32 6.17 10.06
CA TRP A 62 2.42 6.78 8.74
C TRP A 62 1.44 7.94 8.61
N SER A 63 1.84 8.90 7.79
CA SER A 63 0.99 9.96 7.25
C SER A 63 0.20 9.46 6.04
N VAL A 64 -0.69 10.30 5.49
CA VAL A 64 -1.40 9.98 4.25
C VAL A 64 -0.41 9.85 3.09
N LEU A 65 0.60 10.73 3.04
CA LEU A 65 1.64 10.70 2.00
C LEU A 65 2.44 9.40 2.05
N ASP A 66 2.84 8.96 3.25
CA ASP A 66 3.54 7.66 3.42
C ASP A 66 2.70 6.49 2.91
N VAL A 67 1.38 6.50 3.18
CA VAL A 67 0.46 5.46 2.70
C VAL A 67 0.37 5.47 1.18
N ILE A 68 0.29 6.64 0.54
CA ILE A 68 0.23 6.73 -0.93
C ILE A 68 1.51 6.21 -1.56
N CYS A 69 2.68 6.64 -1.06
CA CYS A 69 3.97 6.14 -1.55
C CYS A 69 4.09 4.62 -1.37
N HIS A 70 3.63 4.09 -0.22
CA HIS A 70 3.61 2.66 0.05
C HIS A 70 2.68 1.88 -0.91
N LEU A 71 1.53 2.45 -1.30
CA LEU A 71 0.66 1.84 -2.30
C LEU A 71 1.35 1.78 -3.66
N THR A 72 2.02 2.86 -4.08
CA THR A 72 2.81 2.89 -5.31
C THR A 72 3.94 1.86 -5.32
N ASP A 73 4.71 1.76 -4.24
CA ASP A 73 5.76 0.75 -4.10
C ASP A 73 5.19 -0.68 -4.07
N SER A 74 4.02 -0.86 -3.44
CA SER A 74 3.34 -2.15 -3.39
C SER A 74 2.82 -2.60 -4.76
N GLU A 75 2.26 -1.69 -5.56
CA GLU A 75 1.73 -2.01 -6.89
C GLU A 75 2.86 -2.48 -7.82
N LEU A 76 4.02 -1.83 -7.77
CA LEU A 76 5.21 -2.27 -8.50
C LEU A 76 5.61 -3.71 -8.13
N ILE A 77 5.64 -4.00 -6.82
CA ILE A 77 5.98 -5.35 -6.32
C ILE A 77 4.90 -6.37 -6.71
N TYR A 78 3.62 -6.02 -6.66
CA TYR A 78 2.55 -6.92 -7.07
C TYR A 78 2.57 -7.21 -8.55
N GLY A 79 2.81 -6.21 -9.41
CA GLY A 79 3.00 -6.41 -10.84
C GLY A 79 4.12 -7.42 -11.14
N TYR A 80 5.24 -7.33 -10.43
CA TYR A 80 6.33 -8.31 -10.53
C TYR A 80 5.90 -9.70 -10.02
N ARG A 81 5.30 -9.79 -8.83
CA ARG A 81 4.88 -11.06 -8.23
C ARG A 81 3.83 -11.80 -9.05
N LEU A 82 2.86 -11.08 -9.62
CA LEU A 82 1.85 -11.68 -10.50
C LEU A 82 2.49 -12.36 -11.71
N ARG A 83 3.52 -11.74 -12.31
CA ARG A 83 4.27 -12.33 -13.42
C ARG A 83 5.00 -13.60 -12.99
N MET A 84 5.65 -13.60 -11.83
CA MET A 84 6.26 -14.81 -11.28
C MET A 84 5.22 -15.92 -11.05
N ILE A 85 4.09 -15.61 -10.41
CA ILE A 85 3.01 -16.59 -10.15
C ILE A 85 2.54 -17.26 -11.43
N VAL A 86 2.43 -16.50 -12.52
CA VAL A 86 1.94 -17.00 -13.81
C VAL A 86 3.02 -17.80 -14.56
N ALA A 87 4.29 -17.45 -14.41
CA ALA A 87 5.37 -17.93 -15.27
C ALA A 87 6.30 -18.98 -14.62
N GLU A 88 6.23 -19.16 -13.30
CA GLU A 88 7.17 -19.99 -12.54
C GLU A 88 6.42 -21.01 -11.66
N ASP A 89 7.02 -22.19 -11.47
CA ASP A 89 6.53 -23.20 -10.53
C ASP A 89 6.98 -22.85 -9.11
N GLU A 90 6.02 -22.63 -8.20
CA GLU A 90 6.26 -22.33 -6.77
C GLU A 90 7.30 -21.22 -6.51
N PRO A 91 7.13 -20.00 -7.08
CA PRO A 91 8.12 -18.93 -6.94
C PRO A 91 8.27 -18.45 -5.49
N VAL A 92 9.52 -18.16 -5.10
CA VAL A 92 9.83 -17.60 -3.79
C VAL A 92 9.42 -16.13 -3.74
N MET A 93 8.42 -15.82 -2.92
CA MET A 93 7.95 -14.44 -2.71
C MET A 93 8.85 -13.69 -1.74
N VAL A 94 9.82 -12.95 -2.28
CA VAL A 94 10.71 -12.10 -1.47
C VAL A 94 9.91 -10.95 -0.85
N GLY A 95 9.94 -10.85 0.48
CA GLY A 95 9.37 -9.72 1.23
C GLY A 95 10.26 -8.49 1.21
N TYR A 96 9.73 -7.35 1.65
CA TYR A 96 10.50 -6.12 1.82
C TYR A 96 10.14 -5.45 3.15
N ASP A 97 11.08 -4.68 3.69
CA ASP A 97 10.90 -3.91 4.91
C ASP A 97 10.25 -2.56 4.55
N GLN A 98 8.92 -2.53 4.56
CA GLN A 98 8.12 -1.36 4.21
C GLN A 98 8.45 -0.12 5.06
N ASP A 99 8.77 -0.31 6.35
CA ASP A 99 9.10 0.78 7.25
C ASP A 99 10.46 1.38 6.89
N ARG A 100 11.43 0.52 6.54
CA ARG A 100 12.72 0.96 6.01
C ARG A 100 12.57 1.63 4.65
N TRP A 101 11.70 1.16 3.78
CA TRP A 101 11.45 1.78 2.47
C TRP A 101 10.89 3.18 2.66
N ALA A 102 9.86 3.34 3.49
CA ALA A 102 9.30 4.66 3.78
C ALA A 102 10.35 5.67 4.25
N GLN A 103 11.24 5.23 5.15
CA GLN A 103 12.33 6.08 5.65
C GLN A 103 13.43 6.36 4.62
N ARG A 104 13.86 5.35 3.85
CA ARG A 104 15.05 5.43 2.99
C ARG A 104 14.76 5.92 1.58
N LEU A 105 13.51 5.81 1.14
CA LEU A 105 13.02 6.38 -0.11
C LEU A 105 12.40 7.77 0.09
N HIS A 106 12.46 8.31 1.33
CA HIS A 106 12.02 9.66 1.66
C HIS A 106 10.55 9.93 1.30
N HIS A 107 9.66 9.00 1.70
CA HIS A 107 8.21 9.16 1.48
C HIS A 107 7.68 10.48 2.08
N ASP A 108 8.24 10.94 3.19
CA ASP A 108 7.89 12.19 3.86
C ASP A 108 8.16 13.47 3.02
N ALA A 109 9.09 13.37 2.08
CA ALA A 109 9.50 14.44 1.17
C ALA A 109 8.94 14.32 -0.25
N ALA A 110 8.15 13.27 -0.53
CA ALA A 110 7.57 13.04 -1.85
C ALA A 110 6.55 14.11 -2.26
N ASP A 111 6.32 14.19 -3.57
CA ASP A 111 5.23 14.98 -4.15
C ASP A 111 4.02 14.06 -4.40
N VAL A 112 2.88 14.39 -3.79
CA VAL A 112 1.69 13.52 -3.82
C VAL A 112 1.15 13.32 -5.23
N GLU A 113 1.22 14.34 -6.09
CA GLU A 113 0.70 14.22 -7.46
C GLU A 113 1.61 13.34 -8.31
N GLN A 114 2.92 13.49 -8.18
CA GLN A 114 3.88 12.60 -8.86
C GLN A 114 3.71 11.14 -8.44
N GLU A 115 3.45 10.87 -7.15
CA GLU A 115 3.22 9.50 -6.69
C GLU A 115 1.89 8.92 -7.18
N LEU A 116 0.83 9.74 -7.28
CA LEU A 116 -0.46 9.32 -7.88
C LEU A 116 -0.34 9.08 -9.38
N GLU A 117 0.44 9.90 -10.10
CA GLU A 117 0.76 9.69 -11.52
C GLU A 117 1.59 8.42 -11.73
N ARG A 118 2.56 8.15 -10.85
CA ARG A 118 3.36 6.93 -10.89
C ARG A 118 2.50 5.69 -10.65
N LEU A 119 1.57 5.75 -9.69
CA LEU A 119 0.63 4.67 -9.43
C LEU A 119 -0.27 4.36 -10.64
N GLU A 120 -0.69 5.38 -11.39
CA GLU A 120 -1.51 5.23 -12.61
C GLU A 120 -0.79 4.47 -13.74
N GLN A 121 0.54 4.47 -13.75
CA GLN A 121 1.36 3.87 -14.80
C GLN A 121 1.78 2.42 -14.52
N LEU A 122 1.52 1.91 -13.31
CA LEU A 122 1.88 0.55 -12.88
C LEU A 122 0.77 -0.45 -13.18
#